data_AF-A0A0L0WCE1-F1
#
_entry.id   AF-A0A0L0WCE1-F1
#
_cell.length_a   1.000
_cell.length_b   1.000
_cell.length_c   1.000
_cell.angle_alpha   90.00
_cell.angle_beta   90.00
_cell.angle_gamma   90.00
#
_symmetry.space_group_name_H-M   'P 1'
#
loop_
_entity.id
_entity.type
_entity.pdbx_description
1 polymer ?
#
loop_
_entity_poly.entity_id
_entity_poly.type
_entity_poly.pdbx_seq_one_letter_code
_entity_poly.pdbx_strand_id
1 'polypeptide(L)' 'MIEELSHMTFIVKDLNKATLFFETIFDAVQVYDSGDKIFSLSKERFF' A
#
# COMPACT_ATOMS: atom_id res chain seq x y z
N MET A 1 16.20 16.31 -14.88
CA MET A 1 14.98 16.93 -14.34
C MET A 1 14.28 15.90 -13.48
N ILE A 2 13.60 16.33 -12.42
CA ILE A 2 12.68 15.47 -11.66
C ILE A 2 11.28 15.77 -12.20
N GLU A 3 10.57 14.74 -12.66
CA GLU A 3 9.27 14.91 -13.31
C GLU A 3 8.14 14.93 -12.27
N GLU A 4 8.12 13.95 -11.36
CA GLU A 4 7.11 13.84 -10.31
C GLU A 4 7.50 12.79 -9.25
N LEU A 5 6.69 12.69 -8.19
CA LEU A 5 6.77 11.61 -7.20
C LEU A 5 6.08 10.36 -7.75
N SER A 6 6.83 9.29 -7.98
CA SER A 6 6.26 8.04 -8.51
C SER A 6 5.33 7.35 -7.51
N HIS A 7 5.78 7.12 -6.27
CA HIS A 7 4.99 6.53 -5.18
C HIS A 7 5.77 6.63 -3.86
N MET A 8 5.11 6.29 -2.76
CA MET A 8 5.72 6.14 -1.42
C MET A 8 5.41 4.76 -0.87
N THR A 9 6.41 4.11 -0.27
CA THR A 9 6.25 2.80 0.36
C THR A 9 6.37 2.92 1.87
N PHE A 10 5.37 2.40 2.59
CA PHE A 10 5.34 2.38 4.06
C PHE A 10 5.47 0.96 4.58
N ILE A 11 6.42 0.72 5.49
CA ILE A 11 6.49 -0.54 6.23
C ILE A 11 5.56 -0.46 7.43
N VAL A 12 4.57 -1.34 7.48
CA VAL A 12 3.54 -1.36 8.52
C VAL A 12 3.54 -2.71 9.24
N LYS A 13 3.12 -2.71 10.50
CA LYS A 13 3.05 -3.93 11.32
C LYS A 13 1.85 -4.82 10.96
N ASP A 14 0.74 -4.22 10.57
CA ASP A 14 -0.52 -4.91 10.27
C ASP A 14 -1.15 -4.29 9.02
N LEU A 15 -1.15 -5.06 7.93
CA LEU A 15 -1.61 -4.59 6.62
C LEU A 15 -3.10 -4.28 6.61
N ASN A 16 -3.93 -5.01 7.35
CA ASN A 16 -5.37 -4.78 7.39
C ASN A 16 -5.72 -3.51 8.15
N LYS A 17 -5.03 -3.22 9.26
CA LYS A 17 -5.20 -1.96 9.99
C LYS A 17 -4.74 -0.76 9.17
N ALA A 18 -3.64 -0.89 8.43
CA ALA A 18 -3.16 0.15 7.53
C ALA A 18 -4.15 0.41 6.39
N THR A 19 -4.66 -0.66 5.73
CA THR A 19 -5.73 -0.56 4.74
C THR A 19 -6.92 0.24 5.27
N LEU A 20 -7.46 -0.15 6.42
CA LEU A 20 -8.61 0.55 7.03
C LEU A 20 -8.31 2.02 7.28
N PHE A 21 -7.11 2.35 7.77
CA PHE A 21 -6.68 3.73 7.99
C PHE A 21 -6.62 4.53 6.69
N PHE A 22 -6.01 3.97 5.63
CA PHE A 22 -5.90 4.65 4.34
C PHE A 22 -7.27 4.88 3.68
N GLU A 23 -8.11 3.86 3.68
CA GLU A 23 -9.47 3.93 3.10
C GLU A 23 -10.38 4.86 3.90
N THR A 24 -10.32 4.85 5.23
CA THR A 24 -11.26 5.63 6.07
C THR A 24 -10.87 7.09 6.21
N ILE A 25 -9.56 7.40 6.27
CA ILE A 25 -9.09 8.76 6.57
C ILE A 25 -8.74 9.53 5.29
N PHE A 26 -8.26 8.83 4.26
CA PHE A 26 -7.82 9.47 3.02
C PHE A 26 -8.66 9.08 1.81
N ASP A 27 -9.75 8.32 2.01
CA ASP A 27 -10.59 7.78 0.93
C ASP A 27 -9.76 7.03 -0.13
N ALA A 28 -8.66 6.39 0.29
CA ALA A 28 -7.75 5.69 -0.61
C ALA A 28 -8.46 4.49 -1.24
N VAL A 29 -8.14 4.18 -2.50
CA VAL A 29 -8.79 3.07 -3.23
C VAL A 29 -7.75 2.00 -3.50
N GLN A 30 -7.92 0.81 -2.91
CA GLN A 30 -6.99 -0.28 -3.17
C GLN A 30 -7.02 -0.67 -4.65
N VAL A 31 -5.87 -0.55 -5.33
CA VAL A 31 -5.69 -0.92 -6.75
C VAL A 31 -4.96 -2.24 -6.95
N TYR A 32 -4.30 -2.75 -5.90
CA TYR A 32 -3.57 -4.02 -5.94
C TYR A 32 -3.46 -4.67 -4.55
N ASP A 33 -3.51 -6.00 -4.51
CA ASP A 33 -3.17 -6.83 -3.35
C ASP A 33 -2.32 -8.02 -3.81
N SER A 34 -1.15 -8.20 -3.19
CA SER A 34 -0.26 -9.33 -3.50
C SER A 34 -0.85 -10.67 -3.08
N GLY A 35 -1.77 -10.66 -2.11
CA GLY A 35 -2.30 -11.85 -1.46
C GLY A 35 -1.17 -12.71 -0.88
N ASP A 36 -1.18 -14.01 -1.20
CA ASP A 36 -0.10 -14.94 -0.81
C ASP A 36 1.04 -15.01 -1.83
N LYS A 37 0.91 -14.37 -3.00
CA LYS A 37 2.00 -14.24 -3.98
C LYS A 37 2.82 -12.99 -3.67
N ILE A 38 3.83 -13.17 -2.83
CA ILE A 38 4.77 -12.09 -2.51
C ILE A 38 5.79 -11.90 -3.62
N PHE A 39 5.84 -10.71 -4.20
CA PHE A 39 6.93 -10.27 -5.09
C PHE A 39 8.08 -9.60 -4.30
N SER A 40 7.79 -9.25 -3.04
CA SER A 40 8.71 -8.73 -2.03
C SER A 40 8.93 -9.77 -0.90
N LEU A 41 9.64 -9.39 0.16
CA LEU A 41 9.84 -10.20 1.36
C LEU A 41 8.57 -10.31 2.24
N SER A 42 7.52 -9.54 1.94
CA SER A 42 6.30 -9.45 2.73
C SER A 42 5.09 -9.18 1.83
N LYS A 43 3.89 -9.40 2.36
CA LYS A 43 2.63 -9.06 1.68
C LYS A 43 2.51 -7.54 1.52
N GLU A 44 1.98 -7.11 0.38
CA GLU A 44 1.90 -5.69 0.02
C GLU A 44 0.57 -5.36 -0.67
N ARG A 45 0.13 -4.11 -0.49
CA ARG A 45 -1.04 -3.52 -1.13
C ARG A 45 -0.66 -2.14 -1.67
N PHE A 46 -1.26 -1.76 -2.78
CA PHE A 46 -1.17 -0.41 -3.34
C PHE A 46 -2.54 0.23 -3.35
N PHE A 47 -2.54 1.53 -3.13
CA PHE A 47 -3.69 2.41 -3.05
C PHE A 47 -3.47 3.62 -3.96
#